data_AF-A0A958MCR9-F1
#
_entry.id   AF-A0A958MCR9-F1
#
_cell.length_a   1.000
_cell.length_b   1.000
_cell.length_c   1.000
_cell.angle_alpha   90.00
_cell.angle_beta   90.00
_cell.angle_gamma   90.00
#
_symmetry.space_group_name_H-M   'P 1'
#
loop_
_entity.id
_entity.type
_entity.pdbx_description
1 polymer ?
#
loop_
_entity_poly.entity_id
_entity_poly.type
_entity_poly.pdbx_seq_one_letter_code
_entity_poly.pdbx_strand_id
1 'polypeptide(L)'
;MNFQALLLLCLVAGAQPGFAQTEETTSSWSRKAIFDLDSKNLNNPRKSIFWAPVASYLLPGINQYINDQNRAGALYSALAVTGLMTASQASQRIQGRVENPRDIVNLEERDSDVRAYLWGMKTYDLAGSLSLYHTFRTAVNFRKGRGDYSFLPEGERVDELMLAPFQFSFLTRWSTLIPLGIGLGLVIGVSANDDYNTRSLDGEDVLFTGAISYNAGVGEEALFRGWMMPLFRESFGNSFWSNIATSTLFAAAHISSENPYPVAQFVAGYYLGWLTLQNNWTLSESIFVHTWWDIIIFAANFSQGDRKASIYVPIYQTQF
;
A
#
# COMPACT_ATOMS: atom_id res chain seq x y z
N MET A 1 -2.18 0.37 -40.78
CA MET A 1 -0.93 0.63 -40.02
C MET A 1 -1.05 -0.13 -38.70
N ASN A 2 -0.18 -1.13 -38.48
CA ASN A 2 -0.28 -2.10 -37.39
C ASN A 2 0.34 -1.58 -36.08
N PHE A 3 -0.45 -1.58 -35.01
CA PHE A 3 -0.09 -1.21 -33.64
C PHE A 3 0.23 -2.48 -32.81
N GLN A 4 1.26 -3.23 -33.19
CA GLN A 4 1.61 -4.51 -32.55
C GLN A 4 3.08 -4.65 -32.10
N ALA A 5 3.81 -3.56 -31.88
CA ALA A 5 5.25 -3.66 -31.60
C ALA A 5 5.78 -2.72 -30.49
N LEU A 6 5.09 -2.62 -29.35
CA LEU A 6 5.60 -1.80 -28.23
C LEU A 6 5.61 -2.47 -26.84
N LEU A 7 5.54 -3.80 -26.75
CA LEU A 7 5.53 -4.50 -25.44
C LEU A 7 6.67 -5.49 -25.22
N LEU A 8 7.74 -5.47 -26.02
CA LEU A 8 8.79 -6.51 -25.96
C LEU A 8 10.24 -6.00 -25.84
N LEU A 9 10.48 -4.83 -25.22
CA LEU A 9 11.84 -4.26 -25.18
C LEU A 9 12.23 -3.54 -23.88
N CYS A 10 11.90 -4.11 -22.72
CA CYS A 10 12.45 -3.67 -21.42
C CYS A 10 13.11 -4.82 -20.62
N LEU A 11 13.56 -5.90 -21.26
CA LEU A 11 14.09 -7.08 -20.57
C LEU A 11 15.60 -7.33 -20.71
N VAL A 12 16.39 -6.41 -21.29
CA VAL A 12 17.84 -6.59 -21.35
C VAL A 12 18.57 -5.26 -21.15
N ALA A 13 19.57 -5.31 -20.24
CA ALA A 13 20.59 -4.30 -19.92
C ALA A 13 20.23 -3.26 -18.86
N GLY A 14 20.80 -3.45 -17.66
CA GLY A 14 20.87 -2.46 -16.60
C GLY A 14 22.00 -2.78 -15.63
N ALA A 15 23.24 -2.60 -16.09
CA ALA A 15 24.40 -2.57 -15.20
C ALA A 15 24.21 -1.43 -14.19
N GLN A 16 24.23 -1.75 -12.90
CA GLN A 16 24.10 -0.80 -11.80
C GLN A 16 25.40 0.01 -11.66
N PRO A 17 25.39 1.36 -11.72
CA PRO A 17 26.53 2.16 -11.29
C PRO A 17 26.63 2.10 -9.77
N GLY A 18 27.77 1.61 -9.27
CA GLY A 18 28.07 1.57 -7.84
C GLY A 18 28.20 2.99 -7.29
N PHE A 19 27.17 3.44 -6.56
CA PHE A 19 27.26 4.62 -5.72
C PHE A 19 27.87 4.23 -4.38
N ALA A 20 29.05 4.80 -4.08
CA ALA A 20 29.68 4.70 -2.77
C ALA A 20 28.78 5.38 -1.72
N GLN A 21 28.29 4.60 -0.75
CA GLN A 21 27.63 5.15 0.42
C GLN A 21 28.68 5.81 1.31
N THR A 22 28.60 7.13 1.46
CA THR A 22 29.30 7.86 2.51
C THR A 22 28.66 7.49 3.84
N GLU A 23 29.43 6.89 4.75
CA GLU A 23 29.02 6.62 6.13
C GLU A 23 28.75 7.94 6.86
N GLU A 24 27.49 8.37 6.83
CA GLU A 24 27.01 9.46 7.67
C GLU A 24 26.92 8.94 9.11
N THR A 25 27.79 9.46 9.97
CA THR A 25 27.81 9.21 11.41
C THR A 25 26.49 9.67 12.03
N THR A 26 25.52 8.77 12.13
CA THR A 26 24.22 9.06 12.72
C THR A 26 24.35 9.26 14.23
N SER A 27 23.99 10.47 14.65
CA SER A 27 24.06 10.94 16.02
C SER A 27 23.28 10.06 16.99
N SER A 28 23.78 9.95 18.23
CA SER A 28 23.27 9.17 19.36
C SER A 28 21.89 9.58 19.91
N TRP A 29 21.06 10.26 19.12
CA TRP A 29 19.62 10.40 19.35
C TRP A 29 18.88 9.10 19.01
N SER A 30 19.40 7.97 19.50
CA SER A 30 18.72 6.67 19.60
C SER A 30 17.58 6.81 20.62
N ARG A 31 16.60 7.62 20.23
CA ARG A 31 15.32 7.80 20.90
C ARG A 31 14.66 6.44 20.84
N LYS A 32 14.16 5.97 21.99
CA LYS A 32 13.21 4.87 22.10
C LYS A 32 12.09 5.07 21.09
N ALA A 33 12.25 4.51 19.91
CA ALA A 33 11.36 4.79 18.82
C ALA A 33 9.99 4.20 19.15
N ILE A 34 8.92 4.83 18.65
CA ILE A 34 7.55 4.37 18.88
C ILE A 34 7.38 2.93 18.36
N PHE A 35 8.09 2.59 17.29
CA PHE A 35 8.08 1.32 16.60
C PHE A 35 9.38 0.54 16.80
N ASP A 36 9.71 0.30 18.06
CA ASP A 36 10.82 -0.57 18.40
C ASP A 36 10.48 -2.01 17.99
N LEU A 37 11.28 -2.57 17.07
CA LEU A 37 11.17 -3.96 16.61
C LEU A 37 11.75 -4.94 17.65
N ASP A 38 12.47 -4.43 18.65
CA ASP A 38 13.03 -5.23 19.73
C ASP A 38 11.95 -5.60 20.73
N SER A 39 11.44 -6.82 20.58
CA SER A 39 10.60 -7.45 21.61
C SER A 39 11.48 -7.80 22.81
N LYS A 40 11.23 -7.23 23.99
CA LYS A 40 11.91 -7.62 25.25
C LYS A 40 11.75 -9.11 25.58
N ASN A 41 10.74 -9.76 25.00
CA ASN A 41 10.46 -11.18 25.11
C ASN A 41 11.02 -11.99 23.92
N LEU A 42 12.35 -11.91 23.68
CA LEU A 42 13.01 -12.68 22.60
C LEU A 42 12.97 -14.20 22.81
N ASN A 43 12.63 -14.66 24.01
CA ASN A 43 12.69 -16.08 24.39
C ASN A 43 11.42 -16.89 24.10
N ASN A 44 10.49 -16.40 23.27
CA ASN A 44 9.32 -17.20 22.88
C ASN A 44 9.60 -17.98 21.57
N PRO A 45 9.97 -19.28 21.62
CA PRO A 45 10.42 -20.05 20.46
C PRO A 45 9.33 -20.35 19.42
N ARG A 46 8.09 -19.87 19.61
CA ARG A 46 6.92 -20.18 18.78
C ARG A 46 6.18 -18.94 18.26
N LYS A 47 6.89 -17.85 17.90
CA LYS A 47 6.23 -16.76 17.16
C LYS A 47 5.79 -17.27 15.78
N SER A 48 4.48 -17.50 15.64
CA SER A 48 3.86 -17.93 14.38
C SER A 48 4.05 -16.84 13.33
N ILE A 49 4.63 -17.17 12.18
CA ILE A 49 4.84 -16.24 11.04
C ILE A 49 3.57 -15.98 10.23
N PHE A 50 2.51 -16.75 10.49
CA PHE A 50 1.25 -16.66 9.75
C PHE A 50 0.11 -16.22 10.68
N TRP A 51 -0.21 -17.03 11.70
CA TRP A 51 -1.37 -16.79 12.55
C TRP A 51 -1.24 -15.56 13.44
N ALA A 52 -0.04 -15.23 13.94
CA ALA A 52 0.13 -14.03 14.74
C ALA A 52 -0.04 -12.76 13.88
N PRO A 53 0.64 -12.61 12.72
CA PRO A 53 0.36 -11.50 11.81
C PRO A 53 -1.12 -11.38 11.40
N VAL A 54 -1.80 -12.48 11.08
CA VAL A 54 -3.26 -12.49 10.78
C VAL A 54 -4.09 -11.99 11.96
N ALA A 55 -3.84 -12.48 13.17
CA ALA A 55 -4.53 -11.99 14.37
C ALA A 55 -4.29 -10.50 14.59
N SER A 56 -3.09 -10.00 14.26
CA SER A 56 -2.74 -8.59 14.35
C SER A 56 -3.29 -7.71 13.24
N TYR A 57 -3.65 -8.27 12.10
CA TYR A 57 -4.45 -7.58 11.09
C TYR A 57 -5.89 -7.39 11.56
N LEU A 58 -6.50 -8.47 12.05
CA LEU A 58 -7.90 -8.48 12.50
C LEU A 58 -8.11 -7.73 13.81
N LEU A 59 -7.12 -7.69 14.68
CA LEU A 59 -7.14 -6.97 15.95
C LEU A 59 -5.86 -6.12 16.07
N PRO A 60 -5.84 -4.92 15.46
CA PRO A 60 -4.65 -4.08 15.41
C PRO A 60 -4.08 -3.78 16.81
N GLY A 61 -2.81 -4.14 17.03
CA GLY A 61 -2.09 -3.97 18.29
C GLY A 61 -1.98 -5.23 19.17
N ILE A 62 -2.76 -6.29 18.93
CA ILE A 62 -2.85 -7.43 19.85
C ILE A 62 -1.49 -8.11 20.11
N ASN A 63 -0.69 -8.38 19.07
CA ASN A 63 0.62 -9.00 19.27
C ASN A 63 1.64 -8.01 19.81
N GLN A 64 1.51 -6.72 19.54
CA GLN A 64 2.40 -5.73 20.14
C GLN A 64 2.23 -5.72 21.66
N TYR A 65 1.01 -5.79 22.19
CA TYR A 65 0.79 -5.95 23.64
C TYR A 65 1.36 -7.26 24.19
N ILE A 66 1.14 -8.38 23.49
CA ILE A 66 1.67 -9.70 23.90
C ILE A 66 3.21 -9.69 23.95
N ASN A 67 3.87 -8.87 23.13
CA ASN A 67 5.33 -8.77 23.04
C ASN A 67 5.92 -7.56 23.81
N ASP A 68 5.16 -6.96 24.73
CA ASP A 68 5.57 -5.80 25.54
C ASP A 68 5.90 -4.52 24.73
N GLN A 69 5.43 -4.45 23.48
CA GLN A 69 5.54 -3.29 22.57
C GLN A 69 4.33 -2.35 22.74
N ASN A 70 3.99 -2.02 24.00
CA ASN A 70 2.73 -1.35 24.36
C ASN A 70 2.48 -0.02 23.64
N ARG A 71 3.52 0.73 23.27
CA ARG A 71 3.38 1.99 22.53
C ARG A 71 2.85 1.78 21.11
N ALA A 72 3.43 0.81 20.40
CA ALA A 72 2.96 0.43 19.07
C ALA A 72 1.56 -0.19 19.14
N GLY A 73 1.31 -1.05 20.13
CA GLY A 73 -0.01 -1.62 20.39
C GLY A 73 -1.08 -0.55 20.60
N ALA A 74 -0.81 0.43 21.46
CA ALA A 74 -1.71 1.55 21.72
C ALA A 74 -2.01 2.37 20.47
N LEU A 75 -0.99 2.67 19.67
CA LEU A 75 -1.17 3.42 18.43
C LEU A 75 -2.05 2.66 17.43
N TYR A 76 -1.77 1.38 17.17
CA TYR A 76 -2.57 0.60 16.22
C TYR A 76 -4.01 0.42 16.69
N SER A 77 -4.24 0.12 17.97
CA SER A 77 -5.59 0.01 18.52
C SER A 77 -6.34 1.34 18.46
N ALA A 78 -5.68 2.47 18.75
CA ALA A 78 -6.29 3.79 18.67
C ALA A 78 -6.70 4.15 17.23
N LEU A 79 -5.84 3.88 16.24
CA LEU A 79 -6.16 4.08 14.83
C LEU A 79 -7.33 3.20 14.39
N ALA A 80 -7.33 1.92 14.78
CA ALA A 80 -8.40 0.98 14.44
C ALA A 80 -9.76 1.39 15.03
N VAL A 81 -9.79 1.74 16.33
CA VAL A 81 -11.01 2.22 16.99
C VAL A 81 -11.51 3.51 16.36
N THR A 82 -10.61 4.45 16.06
CA THR A 82 -10.98 5.72 15.41
C THR A 82 -11.59 5.46 14.03
N GLY A 83 -10.96 4.61 13.22
CA GLY A 83 -11.45 4.25 11.89
C GLY A 83 -12.85 3.61 11.94
N LEU A 84 -13.05 2.62 12.82
CA LEU A 84 -14.36 1.96 12.99
C LEU A 84 -15.43 2.90 13.53
N MET A 85 -15.10 3.79 14.48
CA MET A 85 -16.05 4.78 14.98
C MET A 85 -16.47 5.76 13.89
N THR A 86 -15.53 6.27 13.10
CA THR A 86 -15.85 7.17 11.98
C THR A 86 -16.69 6.46 10.92
N ALA A 87 -16.33 5.24 10.53
CA ALA A 87 -17.10 4.44 9.58
C ALA A 87 -18.52 4.15 10.09
N SER A 88 -18.67 3.75 11.36
CA SER A 88 -19.96 3.47 11.97
C SER A 88 -20.86 4.71 12.00
N GLN A 89 -20.34 5.86 12.43
CA GLN A 89 -21.09 7.12 12.47
C GLN A 89 -21.51 7.58 11.07
N ALA A 90 -20.61 7.47 10.08
CA ALA A 90 -20.92 7.79 8.70
C ALA A 90 -21.98 6.84 8.11
N SER A 91 -21.86 5.53 8.37
CA SER A 91 -22.84 4.53 7.91
C SER A 91 -24.25 4.82 8.42
N GLN A 92 -24.41 5.25 9.68
CA GLN A 92 -25.72 5.63 10.22
C GLN A 92 -26.34 6.84 9.49
N ARG A 93 -25.52 7.78 8.99
CA ARG A 93 -26.00 8.94 8.22
C ARG A 93 -26.28 8.60 6.75
N ILE A 94 -25.62 7.58 6.22
CA ILE A 94 -25.86 7.03 4.88
C ILE A 94 -27.14 6.16 4.88
N GLN A 95 -27.40 5.42 5.95
CA GLN A 95 -28.58 4.58 6.12
C GLN A 95 -29.86 5.41 5.97
N GLY A 96 -30.60 5.17 4.88
CA GLY A 96 -31.83 5.90 4.53
C GLY A 96 -31.68 6.95 3.42
N ARG A 97 -30.44 7.26 2.99
CA ARG A 97 -30.16 8.14 1.83
C ARG A 97 -29.79 7.36 0.58
N VAL A 98 -29.18 6.19 0.75
CA VAL A 98 -28.71 5.35 -0.35
C VAL A 98 -29.61 4.11 -0.47
N GLU A 99 -30.30 3.97 -1.60
CA GLU A 99 -31.19 2.84 -1.88
C GLU A 99 -30.41 1.55 -2.16
N ASN A 100 -29.23 1.65 -2.78
CA ASN A 100 -28.40 0.53 -3.15
C ASN A 100 -27.05 0.58 -2.39
N PRO A 101 -26.75 -0.40 -1.51
CA PRO A 101 -25.48 -0.45 -0.80
C PRO A 101 -24.23 -0.35 -1.68
N ARG A 102 -24.32 -0.69 -2.97
CA ARG A 102 -23.23 -0.55 -3.94
C ARG A 102 -22.84 0.90 -4.24
N ASP A 103 -23.73 1.87 -4.01
CA ASP A 103 -23.40 3.28 -4.24
C ASP A 103 -22.47 3.83 -3.14
N ILE A 104 -22.38 3.16 -1.98
CA ILE A 104 -21.50 3.55 -0.86
C ILE A 104 -20.01 3.41 -1.21
N VAL A 105 -19.66 2.57 -2.19
CA VAL A 105 -18.27 2.42 -2.65
C VAL A 105 -17.92 3.33 -3.82
N ASN A 106 -18.84 4.18 -4.26
CA ASN A 106 -18.60 5.08 -5.37
C ASN A 106 -17.74 6.28 -4.94
N LEU A 107 -16.44 6.18 -5.16
CA LEU A 107 -15.48 7.25 -4.90
C LEU A 107 -15.78 8.54 -5.65
N GLU A 108 -16.54 8.49 -6.76
CA GLU A 108 -16.90 9.68 -7.55
C GLU A 108 -17.94 10.55 -6.83
N GLU A 109 -18.68 9.98 -5.88
CA GLU A 109 -19.64 10.73 -5.10
C GLU A 109 -18.90 11.56 -4.05
N ARG A 110 -18.90 12.89 -4.24
CA ARG A 110 -18.37 13.88 -3.30
C ARG A 110 -19.26 14.03 -2.06
N ASP A 111 -19.95 12.96 -1.65
CA ASP A 111 -20.74 12.91 -0.43
C ASP A 111 -19.78 12.76 0.76
N SER A 112 -19.82 13.75 1.65
CA SER A 112 -18.93 13.82 2.81
C SER A 112 -19.08 12.63 3.76
N ASP A 113 -20.27 12.02 3.85
CA ASP A 113 -20.48 10.84 4.68
C ASP A 113 -19.92 9.59 4.02
N VAL A 114 -20.09 9.42 2.70
CA VAL A 114 -19.44 8.33 1.95
C VAL A 114 -17.92 8.41 2.10
N ARG A 115 -17.34 9.61 1.95
CA ARG A 115 -15.91 9.86 2.19
C ARG A 115 -15.49 9.53 3.61
N ALA A 116 -16.23 9.98 4.61
CA ALA A 116 -15.95 9.65 6.01
C ALA A 116 -16.02 8.14 6.26
N TYR A 117 -16.97 7.43 5.66
CA TYR A 117 -17.08 5.98 5.75
C TYR A 117 -15.84 5.28 5.17
N LEU A 118 -15.48 5.61 3.93
CA LEU A 118 -14.33 5.03 3.23
C LEU A 118 -13.02 5.35 3.95
N TRP A 119 -12.84 6.58 4.42
CA TRP A 119 -11.68 6.96 5.21
C TRP A 119 -11.59 6.17 6.51
N GLY A 120 -12.71 5.99 7.22
CA GLY A 120 -12.77 5.20 8.45
C GLY A 120 -12.35 3.74 8.22
N MET A 121 -12.90 3.10 7.17
CA MET A 121 -12.55 1.73 6.80
C MET A 121 -11.06 1.60 6.39
N LYS A 122 -10.56 2.50 5.52
CA LYS A 122 -9.14 2.47 5.11
C LYS A 122 -8.17 2.77 6.24
N THR A 123 -8.58 3.58 7.23
CA THR A 123 -7.79 3.80 8.44
C THR A 123 -7.69 2.54 9.30
N TYR A 124 -8.77 1.76 9.40
CA TYR A 124 -8.75 0.46 10.06
C TYR A 124 -7.84 -0.54 9.33
N ASP A 125 -7.94 -0.61 7.99
CA ASP A 125 -7.09 -1.47 7.16
C ASP A 125 -5.59 -1.10 7.27
N LEU A 126 -5.28 0.20 7.30
CA LEU A 126 -3.92 0.68 7.53
C LEU A 126 -3.41 0.21 8.91
N ALA A 127 -4.21 0.36 9.96
CA ALA A 127 -3.85 -0.07 11.30
C ALA A 127 -3.59 -1.59 11.36
N GLY A 128 -4.45 -2.38 10.73
CA GLY A 128 -4.28 -3.83 10.60
C GLY A 128 -3.03 -4.21 9.83
N SER A 129 -2.79 -3.60 8.68
CA SER A 129 -1.65 -3.89 7.83
C SER A 129 -0.31 -3.56 8.49
N LEU A 130 -0.20 -2.40 9.15
CA LEU A 130 1.01 -2.01 9.88
C LEU A 130 1.25 -2.91 11.11
N SER A 131 0.19 -3.23 11.86
CA SER A 131 0.22 -4.14 13.01
C SER A 131 0.66 -5.56 12.60
N LEU A 132 0.14 -6.06 11.47
CA LEU A 132 0.54 -7.31 10.84
C LEU A 132 2.02 -7.29 10.42
N TYR A 133 2.45 -6.25 9.70
CA TYR A 133 3.83 -6.10 9.25
C TYR A 133 4.81 -6.09 10.43
N HIS A 134 4.51 -5.28 11.45
CA HIS A 134 5.32 -5.19 12.67
C HIS A 134 5.43 -6.55 13.37
N THR A 135 4.33 -7.28 13.49
CA THR A 135 4.31 -8.64 14.06
C THR A 135 5.17 -9.60 13.24
N PHE A 136 5.06 -9.55 11.91
CA PHE A 136 5.85 -10.38 11.01
C PHE A 136 7.34 -10.08 11.12
N ARG A 137 7.75 -8.81 11.05
CA ARG A 137 9.17 -8.42 11.19
C ARG A 137 9.76 -8.84 12.52
N THR A 138 8.99 -8.71 13.61
CA THR A 138 9.41 -9.19 14.94
C THR A 138 9.64 -10.70 14.95
N ALA A 139 8.79 -11.48 14.28
CA ALA A 139 8.94 -12.93 14.15
C ALA A 139 10.12 -13.32 13.24
N VAL A 140 10.32 -12.61 12.14
CA VAL A 140 11.44 -12.80 11.20
C VAL A 140 12.78 -12.57 11.90
N ASN A 141 12.92 -11.48 12.66
CA ASN A 141 14.17 -11.16 13.37
C ASN A 141 14.61 -12.31 14.28
N PHE A 142 13.66 -12.98 14.96
CA PHE A 142 13.94 -14.16 15.76
C PHE A 142 14.35 -15.38 14.90
N ARG A 143 13.67 -15.60 13.78
CA ARG A 143 13.86 -16.77 12.93
C ARG A 143 15.12 -16.73 12.08
N LYS A 144 15.63 -15.55 11.73
CA LYS A 144 16.91 -15.39 11.01
C LYS A 144 18.07 -16.11 11.68
N GLY A 145 18.10 -16.19 13.01
CA GLY A 145 19.11 -16.96 13.75
C GLY A 145 19.10 -18.48 13.48
N ARG A 146 18.07 -18.99 12.80
CA ARG A 146 17.93 -20.39 12.38
C ARG A 146 18.13 -20.61 10.88
N GLY A 147 18.38 -19.55 10.11
CA GLY A 147 18.55 -19.59 8.66
C GLY A 147 17.30 -19.22 7.84
N ASP A 148 16.10 -19.31 8.43
CA ASP A 148 14.84 -18.86 7.79
C ASP A 148 14.92 -17.37 7.44
N TYR A 149 14.33 -16.96 6.31
CA TYR A 149 14.27 -15.54 5.90
C TYR A 149 15.63 -14.82 5.84
N SER A 150 16.72 -15.57 5.65
CA SER A 150 18.08 -15.02 5.52
C SER A 150 18.25 -14.07 4.33
N PHE A 151 17.33 -14.13 3.36
CA PHE A 151 17.28 -13.22 2.21
C PHE A 151 16.75 -11.82 2.52
N LEU A 152 16.06 -11.63 3.66
CA LEU A 152 15.57 -10.31 4.06
C LEU A 152 16.71 -9.52 4.74
N PRO A 153 16.92 -8.24 4.41
CA PRO A 153 17.86 -7.39 5.13
C PRO A 153 17.38 -7.14 6.57
N GLU A 154 18.25 -6.52 7.38
CA GLU A 154 17.82 -5.85 8.61
C GLU A 154 16.59 -4.98 8.30
N GLY A 155 15.57 -5.09 9.14
CA GLY A 155 14.22 -4.73 8.74
C GLY A 155 13.98 -3.24 8.71
N GLU A 156 13.35 -2.79 7.62
CA GLU A 156 12.69 -1.49 7.62
C GLU A 156 11.72 -1.40 8.80
N ARG A 157 11.75 -0.26 9.46
CA ARG A 157 10.92 0.04 10.62
C ARG A 157 9.61 0.64 10.15
N VAL A 158 8.55 0.48 10.96
CA VAL A 158 7.20 0.95 10.58
C VAL A 158 7.17 2.46 10.33
N ASP A 159 7.94 3.25 11.04
CA ASP A 159 8.09 4.69 10.78
C ASP A 159 8.72 4.99 9.42
N GLU A 160 9.63 4.15 8.94
CA GLU A 160 10.22 4.30 7.60
C GLU A 160 9.17 4.05 6.52
N LEU A 161 8.32 3.03 6.71
CA LEU A 161 7.17 2.74 5.84
C LEU A 161 6.17 3.91 5.82
N MET A 162 5.85 4.46 6.99
CA MET A 162 4.92 5.60 7.11
C MET A 162 5.48 6.89 6.50
N LEU A 163 6.81 7.06 6.51
CA LEU A 163 7.46 8.23 5.92
C LEU A 163 7.80 8.05 4.45
N ALA A 164 7.73 6.83 3.92
CA ALA A 164 8.08 6.50 2.54
C ALA A 164 7.39 7.38 1.49
N PRO A 165 6.07 7.72 1.58
CA PRO A 165 5.44 8.62 0.62
C PRO A 165 6.07 10.02 0.51
N PHE A 166 6.81 10.45 1.55
CA PHE A 166 7.45 11.77 1.62
C PHE A 166 8.95 11.72 1.27
N GLN A 167 9.48 10.56 0.89
CA GLN A 167 10.88 10.42 0.46
C GLN A 167 11.06 10.83 -1.00
N PHE A 168 10.94 12.13 -1.27
CA PHE A 168 11.01 12.69 -2.63
C PHE A 168 12.33 12.44 -3.38
N SER A 169 13.37 11.95 -2.70
CA SER A 169 14.57 11.43 -3.35
C SER A 169 14.26 10.30 -4.36
N PHE A 170 13.14 9.58 -4.23
CA PHE A 170 12.74 8.58 -5.22
C PHE A 170 12.39 9.18 -6.58
N LEU A 171 12.01 10.46 -6.66
CA LEU A 171 11.76 11.15 -7.94
C LEU A 171 12.99 11.26 -8.84
N THR A 172 14.21 11.02 -8.33
CA THR A 172 15.41 10.97 -9.18
C THR A 172 15.62 9.61 -9.83
N ARG A 173 14.78 8.61 -9.54
CA ARG A 173 14.91 7.24 -10.06
C ARG A 173 13.97 7.02 -11.23
N TRP A 174 14.49 6.42 -12.30
CA TRP A 174 13.68 6.06 -13.46
C TRP A 174 12.57 5.04 -13.14
N SER A 175 12.82 4.15 -12.18
CA SER A 175 11.81 3.24 -11.61
C SER A 175 10.65 3.95 -10.90
N THR A 176 10.78 5.24 -10.57
CA THR A 176 9.67 6.03 -10.04
C THR A 176 9.10 6.95 -11.12
N LEU A 177 9.96 7.59 -11.92
CA LEU A 177 9.52 8.55 -12.94
C LEU A 177 8.68 7.92 -14.05
N ILE A 178 9.03 6.71 -14.52
CA ILE A 178 8.30 6.04 -15.61
C ILE A 178 6.83 5.77 -15.23
N PRO A 179 6.51 5.06 -14.12
CA PRO A 179 5.12 4.82 -13.77
C PRO A 179 4.38 6.14 -13.48
N LEU A 180 4.94 7.08 -12.72
CA LEU A 180 4.25 8.35 -12.46
C LEU A 180 4.01 9.16 -13.74
N GLY A 181 4.96 9.14 -14.68
CA GLY A 181 4.82 9.76 -15.99
C GLY A 181 3.73 9.12 -16.85
N ILE A 182 3.59 7.78 -16.82
CA ILE A 182 2.47 7.07 -17.47
C ILE A 182 1.15 7.52 -16.85
N GLY A 183 1.04 7.56 -15.52
CA GLY A 183 -0.15 8.03 -14.82
C GLY A 183 -0.54 9.44 -15.27
N LEU A 184 0.39 10.39 -15.22
CA LEU A 184 0.18 11.77 -15.67
C LEU A 184 -0.22 11.85 -17.15
N GLY A 185 0.43 11.06 -18.02
CA GLY A 185 0.13 11.00 -19.44
C GLY A 185 -1.29 10.50 -19.72
N LEU A 186 -1.76 9.49 -18.98
CA LEU A 186 -3.14 9.01 -19.05
C LEU A 186 -4.13 10.10 -18.63
N VAL A 187 -3.84 10.81 -17.54
CA VAL A 187 -4.66 11.92 -17.06
C VAL A 187 -4.77 13.02 -18.11
N ILE A 188 -3.64 13.48 -18.66
CA ILE A 188 -3.61 14.50 -19.73
C ILE A 188 -4.37 14.02 -20.96
N GLY A 189 -4.18 12.77 -21.36
CA GLY A 189 -4.83 12.17 -22.52
C GLY A 189 -6.36 12.15 -22.38
N VAL A 190 -6.88 11.80 -21.20
CA VAL A 190 -8.32 11.84 -20.95
C VAL A 190 -8.82 13.27 -20.83
N SER A 191 -8.13 14.15 -20.10
CA SER A 191 -8.52 15.56 -19.96
C SER A 191 -8.52 16.37 -21.25
N ALA A 192 -7.79 15.93 -22.28
CA ALA A 192 -7.77 16.59 -23.60
C ALA A 192 -8.98 16.25 -24.48
N ASN A 193 -9.85 15.33 -24.05
CA ASN A 193 -11.06 15.00 -24.78
C ASN A 193 -12.20 15.96 -24.38
N ASP A 194 -12.71 16.72 -25.35
CA ASP A 194 -13.75 17.77 -25.18
C ASP A 194 -15.10 17.21 -24.67
N ASP A 195 -15.29 15.90 -24.72
CA ASP A 195 -16.49 15.21 -24.22
C ASP A 195 -16.60 15.21 -22.68
N TYR A 196 -15.57 15.68 -21.95
CA TYR A 196 -15.53 15.60 -20.49
C TYR A 196 -15.72 16.96 -19.81
N ASN A 197 -16.77 17.02 -18.99
CA ASN A 197 -16.98 18.14 -18.07
C ASN A 197 -15.92 18.10 -16.96
N THR A 198 -14.90 18.94 -17.10
CA THR A 198 -13.91 19.14 -16.03
C THR A 198 -14.51 19.99 -14.91
N ARG A 199 -14.23 19.59 -13.66
CA ARG A 199 -14.54 20.34 -12.46
C ARG A 199 -13.26 20.61 -11.69
N SER A 200 -13.22 21.76 -11.03
CA SER A 200 -12.11 22.09 -10.12
C SER A 200 -12.13 21.18 -8.91
N LEU A 201 -10.94 20.71 -8.52
CA LEU A 201 -10.73 20.07 -7.22
C LEU A 201 -10.85 21.12 -6.12
N ASP A 202 -11.56 20.80 -5.05
CA ASP A 202 -11.54 21.60 -3.82
C ASP A 202 -10.55 21.03 -2.81
N GLY A 203 -10.39 21.71 -1.67
CA GLY A 203 -9.50 21.25 -0.62
C GLY A 203 -9.91 19.91 0.00
N GLU A 204 -11.22 19.60 0.02
CA GLU A 204 -11.71 18.34 0.55
C GLU A 204 -11.32 17.16 -0.35
N ASP A 205 -11.42 17.34 -1.68
CA ASP A 205 -10.98 16.34 -2.65
C ASP A 205 -9.48 16.04 -2.48
N VAL A 206 -8.65 17.08 -2.38
CA VAL A 206 -7.20 16.91 -2.24
C VAL A 206 -6.85 16.17 -0.95
N LEU A 207 -7.48 16.54 0.17
CA LEU A 207 -7.25 15.88 1.45
C LEU A 207 -7.74 14.43 1.45
N PHE A 208 -8.92 14.18 0.90
CA PHE A 208 -9.49 12.83 0.83
C PHE A 208 -8.65 11.93 -0.08
N THR A 209 -8.33 12.38 -1.29
CA THR A 209 -7.43 11.68 -2.22
C THR A 209 -6.09 11.37 -1.54
N GLY A 210 -5.43 12.37 -0.97
CA GLY A 210 -4.14 12.17 -0.30
C GLY A 210 -4.22 11.14 0.84
N ALA A 211 -5.28 11.20 1.65
CA ALA A 211 -5.46 10.28 2.77
C ALA A 211 -5.72 8.83 2.33
N ILE A 212 -6.60 8.61 1.34
CA ILE A 212 -6.90 7.26 0.84
C ILE A 212 -5.70 6.67 0.11
N SER A 213 -5.01 7.44 -0.72
CA SER A 213 -3.78 7.01 -1.41
C SER A 213 -2.62 6.71 -0.46
N TYR A 214 -2.49 7.48 0.63
CA TYR A 214 -1.53 7.18 1.68
C TYR A 214 -1.86 5.83 2.35
N ASN A 215 -3.13 5.63 2.74
CA ASN A 215 -3.57 4.39 3.37
C ASN A 215 -3.37 3.18 2.46
N ALA A 216 -3.73 3.29 1.17
CA ALA A 216 -3.54 2.24 0.18
C ALA A 216 -2.05 1.93 -0.02
N GLY A 217 -1.23 2.93 -0.38
CA GLY A 217 0.19 2.71 -0.63
C GLY A 217 0.95 2.19 0.59
N VAL A 218 0.73 2.71 1.79
CA VAL A 218 1.44 2.23 2.99
C VAL A 218 0.88 0.87 3.45
N GLY A 219 -0.45 0.76 3.56
CA GLY A 219 -1.10 -0.43 4.10
C GLY A 219 -0.98 -1.65 3.19
N GLU A 220 -1.32 -1.49 1.91
CA GLU A 220 -1.32 -2.60 0.96
C GLU A 220 0.11 -3.08 0.67
N GLU A 221 1.10 -2.19 0.55
CA GLU A 221 2.50 -2.64 0.40
C GLU A 221 3.00 -3.36 1.66
N ALA A 222 2.65 -2.89 2.87
CA ALA A 222 3.00 -3.58 4.11
C ALA A 222 2.40 -5.00 4.17
N LEU A 223 1.16 -5.17 3.70
CA LEU A 223 0.48 -6.47 3.62
C LEU A 223 1.08 -7.37 2.54
N PHE A 224 1.03 -6.94 1.28
CA PHE A 224 1.36 -7.77 0.13
C PHE A 224 2.88 -7.96 -0.03
N ARG A 225 3.67 -6.87 0.04
CA ARG A 225 5.13 -6.91 -0.21
C ARG A 225 5.90 -7.09 1.09
N GLY A 226 5.38 -6.59 2.20
CA GLY A 226 6.02 -6.67 3.50
C GLY A 226 5.83 -8.01 4.23
N TRP A 227 4.70 -8.69 4.02
CA TRP A 227 4.39 -9.96 4.69
C TRP A 227 4.18 -11.13 3.72
N MET A 228 3.22 -11.03 2.79
CA MET A 228 2.85 -12.17 1.94
C MET A 228 3.98 -12.57 0.99
N MET A 229 4.67 -11.60 0.38
CA MET A 229 5.71 -11.87 -0.59
C MET A 229 6.93 -12.57 0.04
N PRO A 230 7.47 -12.13 1.20
CA PRO A 230 8.49 -12.88 1.91
C PRO A 230 8.02 -14.25 2.37
N LEU A 231 6.77 -14.38 2.85
CA LEU A 231 6.20 -15.67 3.26
C LEU A 231 6.19 -16.67 2.08
N PHE A 232 5.77 -16.23 0.90
CA PHE A 232 5.81 -17.04 -0.32
C PHE A 232 7.23 -17.29 -0.81
N ARG A 233 8.16 -16.35 -0.66
CA ARG A 233 9.56 -16.57 -1.01
C ARG A 233 10.21 -17.65 -0.17
N GLU A 234 9.92 -17.67 1.12
CA GLU A 234 10.37 -18.71 2.04
C GLU A 234 9.74 -20.07 1.64
N SER A 235 8.43 -20.07 1.34
CA SER A 235 7.71 -21.30 0.98
C SER A 235 8.13 -21.88 -0.38
N PHE A 236 8.36 -21.04 -1.39
CA PHE A 236 8.66 -21.47 -2.76
C PHE A 236 10.16 -21.61 -3.04
N GLY A 237 11.03 -21.02 -2.21
CA GLY A 237 12.46 -20.95 -2.50
C GLY A 237 12.82 -20.03 -3.68
N ASN A 238 11.87 -19.23 -4.21
CA ASN A 238 12.05 -18.47 -5.45
C ASN A 238 11.32 -17.12 -5.44
N SER A 239 12.04 -16.03 -5.76
CA SER A 239 11.51 -14.65 -5.73
C SER A 239 10.59 -14.32 -6.90
N PHE A 240 10.77 -14.97 -8.04
CA PHE A 240 9.88 -14.79 -9.20
C PHE A 240 8.49 -15.33 -8.88
N TRP A 241 8.40 -16.56 -8.37
CA TRP A 241 7.12 -17.16 -8.01
C TRP A 241 6.43 -16.47 -6.84
N SER A 242 7.20 -15.94 -5.87
CA SER A 242 6.61 -15.16 -4.77
C SER A 242 6.00 -13.85 -5.27
N ASN A 243 6.65 -13.17 -6.21
CA ASN A 243 6.12 -11.95 -6.83
C ASN A 243 4.85 -12.26 -7.65
N ILE A 244 4.87 -13.30 -8.48
CA ILE A 244 3.69 -13.72 -9.25
C ILE A 244 2.51 -14.03 -8.32
N ALA A 245 2.73 -14.84 -7.28
CA ALA A 245 1.65 -15.22 -6.37
C ALA A 245 1.07 -14.02 -5.62
N THR A 246 1.90 -13.11 -5.12
CA THR A 246 1.41 -11.90 -4.44
C THR A 246 0.72 -10.92 -5.38
N SER A 247 1.21 -10.77 -6.61
CA SER A 247 0.57 -9.95 -7.64
C SER A 247 -0.79 -10.48 -8.05
N THR A 248 -0.94 -11.81 -8.14
CA THR A 248 -2.24 -12.46 -8.38
C THR A 248 -3.22 -12.19 -7.24
N LEU A 249 -2.78 -12.29 -5.98
CA LEU A 249 -3.64 -12.00 -4.83
C LEU A 249 -3.99 -10.52 -4.72
N PHE A 250 -3.03 -9.64 -5.02
CA PHE A 250 -3.26 -8.20 -5.13
C PHE A 250 -4.33 -7.92 -6.20
N ALA A 251 -4.19 -8.48 -7.40
CA ALA A 251 -5.20 -8.35 -8.45
C ALA A 251 -6.56 -8.90 -8.00
N ALA A 252 -6.60 -10.09 -7.41
CA ALA A 252 -7.83 -10.72 -6.93
C ALA A 252 -8.58 -9.88 -5.88
N ALA A 253 -7.84 -9.16 -5.01
CA ALA A 253 -8.43 -8.24 -4.05
C ALA A 253 -9.16 -7.05 -4.70
N HIS A 254 -8.94 -6.80 -6.00
CA HIS A 254 -9.54 -5.72 -6.78
C HIS A 254 -10.61 -6.20 -7.78
N ILE A 255 -11.10 -7.43 -7.64
CA ILE A 255 -12.23 -7.93 -8.43
C ILE A 255 -13.53 -7.25 -7.98
N SER A 256 -14.28 -6.70 -8.92
CA SER A 256 -15.62 -6.13 -8.71
C SER A 256 -16.51 -6.29 -9.94
N SER A 257 -17.77 -5.86 -9.84
CA SER A 257 -18.71 -5.85 -10.97
C SER A 257 -18.20 -5.01 -12.14
N GLU A 258 -17.52 -3.91 -11.82
CA GLU A 258 -17.02 -2.95 -12.77
C GLU A 258 -15.61 -3.33 -13.22
N ASN A 259 -14.83 -4.05 -12.42
CA ASN A 259 -13.51 -4.59 -12.78
C ASN A 259 -13.45 -6.12 -12.59
N PRO A 260 -14.07 -6.91 -13.49
CA PRO A 260 -14.08 -8.36 -13.38
C PRO A 260 -12.72 -9.00 -13.71
N TYR A 261 -11.85 -8.28 -14.43
CA TYR A 261 -10.53 -8.77 -14.87
C TYR A 261 -9.43 -7.75 -14.51
N PRO A 262 -8.92 -7.77 -13.25
CA PRO A 262 -7.96 -6.80 -12.69
C PRO A 262 -6.53 -6.94 -13.26
N VAL A 263 -6.37 -6.96 -14.58
CA VAL A 263 -5.08 -7.15 -15.26
C VAL A 263 -4.13 -5.99 -14.96
N ALA A 264 -4.63 -4.75 -14.92
CA ALA A 264 -3.82 -3.59 -14.58
C ALA A 264 -3.23 -3.71 -13.17
N GLN A 265 -4.01 -4.19 -12.19
CA GLN A 265 -3.55 -4.43 -10.83
C GLN A 265 -2.60 -5.59 -10.76
N PHE A 266 -2.75 -6.62 -11.57
CA PHE A 266 -1.74 -7.67 -11.65
C PHE A 266 -0.39 -7.09 -12.13
N VAL A 267 -0.41 -6.25 -13.16
CA VAL A 267 0.81 -5.62 -13.71
C VAL A 267 1.44 -4.64 -12.71
N ALA A 268 0.64 -3.76 -12.08
CA ALA A 268 1.09 -2.88 -11.00
C ALA A 268 1.61 -3.69 -9.80
N GLY A 269 0.85 -4.73 -9.45
CA GLY A 269 1.18 -5.84 -8.56
C GLY A 269 2.63 -6.28 -8.70
N TYR A 270 2.92 -6.79 -9.90
CA TYR A 270 4.17 -7.37 -10.29
C TYR A 270 5.30 -6.35 -10.34
N TYR A 271 5.00 -5.15 -10.85
CA TYR A 271 5.95 -4.04 -10.92
C TYR A 271 6.45 -3.63 -9.54
N LEU A 272 5.54 -3.39 -8.59
CA LEU A 272 5.88 -3.00 -7.22
C LEU A 272 6.62 -4.13 -6.49
N GLY A 273 6.25 -5.40 -6.71
CA GLY A 273 7.01 -6.52 -6.18
C GLY A 273 8.41 -6.66 -6.80
N TRP A 274 8.56 -6.39 -8.10
CA TRP A 274 9.87 -6.33 -8.75
C TRP A 274 10.72 -5.19 -8.18
N LEU A 275 10.13 -4.02 -7.94
CA LEU A 275 10.80 -2.87 -7.35
C LEU A 275 11.30 -3.16 -5.93
N THR A 276 10.48 -3.84 -5.12
CA THR A 276 10.88 -4.35 -3.80
C THR A 276 12.08 -5.29 -3.91
N LEU A 277 12.12 -6.19 -4.90
CA LEU A 277 13.26 -7.08 -5.12
C LEU A 277 14.53 -6.33 -5.56
N GLN A 278 14.40 -5.34 -6.46
CA GLN A 278 15.54 -4.52 -6.90
C GLN A 278 16.13 -3.69 -5.76
N ASN A 279 15.28 -3.24 -4.84
CA ASN A 279 15.69 -2.50 -3.66
C ASN A 279 15.97 -3.42 -2.46
N ASN A 280 16.48 -4.64 -2.70
CA ASN A 280 16.88 -5.55 -1.63
C ASN A 280 15.80 -5.78 -0.54
N TRP A 281 14.56 -5.98 -0.96
CA TRP A 281 13.40 -6.18 -0.08
C TRP A 281 12.97 -4.96 0.75
N THR A 282 13.43 -3.75 0.42
CA THR A 282 12.87 -2.52 1.01
C THR A 282 11.60 -2.10 0.26
N LEU A 283 10.58 -1.68 1.00
CA LEU A 283 9.27 -1.30 0.52
C LEU A 283 9.17 0.19 0.20
N SER A 284 10.09 1.01 0.70
CA SER A 284 9.95 2.48 0.66
C SER A 284 9.67 3.04 -0.75
N GLU A 285 10.38 2.58 -1.79
CA GLU A 285 10.11 3.06 -3.16
C GLU A 285 8.78 2.54 -3.70
N SER A 286 8.41 1.29 -3.39
CA SER A 286 7.11 0.71 -3.79
C SER A 286 5.94 1.47 -3.16
N ILE A 287 6.05 1.80 -1.87
CA ILE A 287 5.07 2.65 -1.15
C ILE A 287 4.98 4.03 -1.80
N PHE A 288 6.12 4.65 -2.09
CA PHE A 288 6.16 5.96 -2.75
C PHE A 288 5.44 5.92 -4.10
N VAL A 289 5.80 4.98 -4.97
CA VAL A 289 5.19 4.85 -6.30
C VAL A 289 3.69 4.57 -6.20
N HIS A 290 3.28 3.66 -5.33
CA HIS A 290 1.87 3.31 -5.15
C HIS A 290 1.06 4.52 -4.66
N THR A 291 1.47 5.19 -3.59
CA THR A 291 0.76 6.37 -3.07
C THR A 291 0.65 7.49 -4.10
N TRP A 292 1.74 7.84 -4.79
CA TRP A 292 1.71 8.95 -5.76
C TRP A 292 0.97 8.59 -7.05
N TRP A 293 1.02 7.33 -7.48
CA TRP A 293 0.20 6.84 -8.57
C TRP A 293 -1.28 7.03 -8.25
N ASP A 294 -1.74 6.62 -7.07
CA ASP A 294 -3.13 6.75 -6.65
C ASP A 294 -3.57 8.21 -6.55
N ILE A 295 -2.70 9.09 -6.03
CA ILE A 295 -2.99 10.53 -5.96
C ILE A 295 -3.27 11.07 -7.37
N ILE A 296 -2.43 10.71 -8.35
CA ILE A 296 -2.60 11.15 -9.74
C ILE A 296 -3.93 10.64 -10.31
N ILE A 297 -4.22 9.35 -10.14
CA ILE A 297 -5.43 8.73 -10.71
C ILE A 297 -6.70 9.24 -10.03
N PHE A 298 -6.74 9.34 -8.70
CA PHE A 298 -7.91 9.82 -7.98
C PHE A 298 -8.17 11.31 -8.22
N ALA A 299 -7.13 12.14 -8.23
CA ALA A 299 -7.29 13.56 -8.56
C ALA A 299 -7.88 13.74 -9.96
N ALA A 300 -7.46 12.92 -10.93
CA ALA A 300 -8.03 12.93 -12.27
C ALA A 300 -9.50 12.50 -12.28
N ASN A 301 -9.86 11.41 -11.60
CA ASN A 301 -11.24 10.95 -11.52
C ASN A 301 -12.15 11.99 -10.85
N PHE A 302 -11.71 12.64 -9.75
CA PHE A 302 -12.49 13.71 -9.13
C PHE A 302 -12.64 14.96 -10.01
N SER A 303 -11.67 15.23 -10.88
CA SER A 303 -11.74 16.34 -11.83
C SER A 303 -12.70 16.07 -12.99
N GLN A 304 -13.04 14.80 -13.27
CA GLN A 304 -13.92 14.39 -14.36
C GLN A 304 -15.32 14.15 -13.80
N GLY A 305 -16.17 15.18 -13.83
CA GLY A 305 -17.43 15.21 -13.07
C GLY A 305 -18.57 14.30 -13.54
N ASP A 306 -18.31 13.34 -14.44
CA ASP A 306 -19.33 12.47 -15.05
C ASP A 306 -18.88 11.00 -15.18
N ARG A 307 -19.78 10.06 -14.81
CA ARG A 307 -19.56 8.59 -14.77
C ARG A 307 -19.12 7.96 -16.10
N LYS A 308 -19.28 8.65 -17.23
CA LYS A 308 -18.87 8.16 -18.57
C LYS A 308 -17.40 8.42 -18.88
N ALA A 309 -16.75 9.23 -18.05
CA ALA A 309 -15.42 9.77 -18.28
C ALA A 309 -14.34 9.13 -17.44
N SER A 310 -14.70 8.35 -16.41
CA SER A 310 -13.72 7.79 -15.50
C SER A 310 -12.66 7.12 -16.34
N ILE A 311 -11.42 7.59 -16.18
CA ILE A 311 -10.27 6.86 -16.68
C ILE A 311 -10.50 5.49 -16.08
N TYR A 312 -10.82 4.51 -16.93
CA TYR A 312 -10.98 3.14 -16.50
C TYR A 312 -9.56 2.63 -16.23
N VAL A 313 -8.98 3.15 -15.16
CA VAL A 313 -7.84 2.62 -14.48
C VAL A 313 -8.52 1.63 -13.55
N PRO A 314 -8.48 0.33 -13.83
CA PRO A 314 -9.29 -0.64 -13.12
C PRO A 314 -8.99 -0.68 -11.62
N ILE A 315 -8.00 0.08 -11.14
CA ILE A 315 -7.22 -0.06 -9.93
C ILE A 315 -8.03 0.04 -8.63
N TYR A 316 -9.20 0.68 -8.55
CA TYR A 316 -9.83 0.94 -7.23
C TYR A 316 -11.28 0.58 -7.00
N GLN A 317 -11.87 -0.28 -7.82
CA GLN A 317 -13.18 -0.81 -7.47
C GLN A 317 -13.02 -2.09 -6.63
N THR A 318 -12.65 -1.93 -5.35
CA THR A 318 -12.68 -3.00 -4.35
C THR A 318 -14.04 -2.97 -3.64
N GLN A 319 -14.87 -4.00 -3.82
CA GLN A 319 -16.00 -4.24 -2.91
C GLN A 319 -15.44 -4.93 -1.66
N PHE A 320 -15.43 -4.24 -0.52
CA PHE A 320 -15.25 -4.84 0.79
C PHE A 320 -16.61 -5.14 1.42
#